data_AF-A0A6P2B250-F1
#
_entry.id   AF-A0A6P2B250-F1
#
_cell.length_a   1.000
_cell.length_b   1.000
_cell.length_c   1.000
_cell.angle_alpha   90.00
_cell.angle_beta   90.00
_cell.angle_gamma   90.00
#
_symmetry.space_group_name_H-M   'P 1'
#
loop_
_entity.id
_entity.type
_entity.pdbx_description
1 polymer ?
#
loop_
_entity_poly.entity_id
_entity_poly.type
_entity_poly.pdbx_seq_one_letter_code
_entity_poly.pdbx_strand_id
1 'polypeptide(L)'
;MTNVKRYVKDNRSREREQMMQAVYDFIVGYKDEWGGVSPSLGEIANGCYMSRSNVVRYLDILEARGYIERVHNVPRSIRLITEQDRL
;
A
#
# COMPACT_ATOMS: atom_id res chain seq x y z
N MET A 1 -7.77 35.66 5.68
CA MET A 1 -6.72 34.77 5.12
C MET A 1 -6.91 33.32 5.62
N THR A 2 -8.01 32.63 5.30
CA THR A 2 -8.19 31.22 5.73
C THR A 2 -9.20 30.49 4.84
N ASN A 3 -8.75 29.86 3.75
CA ASN A 3 -9.52 28.85 2.99
C ASN A 3 -8.58 27.96 2.14
N VAL A 4 -7.53 28.56 1.56
CA VAL A 4 -6.54 27.86 0.72
C VAL A 4 -5.79 26.76 1.47
N LYS A 5 -5.29 27.02 2.70
CA LYS A 5 -4.54 26.02 3.49
C LYS A 5 -5.38 24.79 3.83
N ARG A 6 -6.69 24.95 4.05
CA ARG A 6 -7.62 23.84 4.36
C ARG A 6 -7.88 22.99 3.13
N TYR A 7 -8.15 23.61 1.98
CA TYR A 7 -8.37 22.92 0.71
C TYR A 7 -7.17 22.07 0.27
N VAL A 8 -5.95 22.63 0.36
CA VAL A 8 -4.71 21.90 0.02
C VAL A 8 -4.49 20.68 0.92
N LYS A 9 -4.79 20.79 2.22
CA LYS A 9 -4.66 19.68 3.18
C LYS A 9 -5.64 18.54 2.88
N ASP A 10 -6.88 18.89 2.50
CA ASP A 10 -7.91 17.92 2.14
C ASP A 10 -7.53 17.15 0.88
N ASN A 11 -7.12 17.87 -0.18
CA ASN A 11 -6.71 17.24 -1.44
C ASN A 11 -5.53 16.27 -1.27
N ARG A 12 -4.50 16.69 -0.51
CA ARG A 12 -3.34 15.85 -0.19
C ARG A 12 -3.70 14.58 0.59
N SER A 13 -4.77 14.61 1.38
CA SER A 13 -5.24 13.45 2.12
C SER A 13 -5.93 12.45 1.20
N ARG A 14 -6.72 12.96 0.23
CA ARG A 14 -7.41 12.14 -0.78
C ARG A 14 -6.43 11.49 -1.74
N GLU A 15 -5.44 12.24 -2.25
CA GLU A 15 -4.36 11.70 -3.07
C GLU A 15 -3.61 10.57 -2.34
N ARG A 16 -3.31 10.77 -1.04
CA ARG A 16 -2.63 9.75 -0.24
C ARG A 16 -3.45 8.47 -0.12
N GLU A 17 -4.76 8.59 0.08
CA GLU A 17 -5.66 7.43 0.19
C GLU A 17 -5.74 6.69 -1.16
N GLN A 18 -5.81 7.42 -2.28
CA GLN A 18 -5.79 6.84 -3.63
C GLN A 18 -4.49 6.08 -3.90
N MET A 19 -3.34 6.64 -3.53
CA MET A 19 -2.04 5.97 -3.70
C MET A 19 -1.91 4.74 -2.82
N MET A 20 -2.41 4.81 -1.58
CA MET A 20 -2.44 3.65 -0.68
C MET A 20 -3.33 2.53 -1.25
N GLN A 21 -4.51 2.88 -1.76
CA GLN A 21 -5.43 1.94 -2.40
C GLN A 21 -4.78 1.30 -3.64
N ALA A 22 -4.12 2.09 -4.49
CA ALA A 22 -3.42 1.58 -5.66
C ALA A 22 -2.31 0.56 -5.31
N VAL A 23 -1.58 0.79 -4.21
CA VAL A 23 -0.59 -0.17 -3.70
C VAL A 23 -1.27 -1.46 -3.24
N TYR A 24 -2.36 -1.36 -2.49
CA TYR A 24 -3.11 -2.53 -2.01
C TYR A 24 -3.68 -3.35 -3.18
N ASP A 25 -4.37 -2.70 -4.11
CA ASP A 25 -4.99 -3.34 -5.27
C ASP A 25 -3.94 -4.04 -6.14
N PHE A 26 -2.78 -3.42 -6.32
CA PHE A 26 -1.67 -4.05 -7.03
C PHE A 26 -1.17 -5.33 -6.32
N ILE A 27 -1.06 -5.32 -4.99
CA ILE A 27 -0.62 -6.50 -4.24
C ILE A 27 -1.64 -7.64 -4.38
N VAL A 28 -2.94 -7.33 -4.28
CA VAL A 28 -4.02 -8.30 -4.46
C VAL A 28 -3.96 -8.89 -5.86
N GLY A 29 -4.00 -8.05 -6.90
CA GLY A 29 -3.98 -8.49 -8.28
C GLY A 29 -2.73 -9.28 -8.65
N TYR A 30 -1.55 -8.87 -8.14
CA TYR A 30 -0.32 -9.62 -8.35
C TYR A 30 -0.38 -11.00 -7.69
N LYS A 31 -0.89 -11.11 -6.46
CA LYS A 31 -1.01 -12.42 -5.81
C LYS A 31 -2.00 -13.32 -6.55
N ASP A 32 -3.10 -12.77 -7.05
CA ASP A 32 -4.08 -13.53 -7.83
C ASP A 32 -3.48 -14.03 -9.17
N GLU A 33 -2.73 -13.19 -9.87
CA GLU A 33 -2.07 -13.52 -11.14
C GLU A 33 -0.94 -14.55 -10.95
N TRP A 34 -0.18 -14.44 -9.86
CA TRP A 34 1.06 -15.20 -9.64
C TRP A 34 0.91 -16.32 -8.59
N GLY A 35 -0.32 -16.83 -8.39
CA GLY A 35 -0.55 -18.02 -7.56
C GLY A 35 -0.21 -17.85 -6.08
N GLY A 36 -0.48 -16.67 -5.53
CA GLY A 36 -0.24 -16.32 -4.14
C GLY A 36 1.15 -15.72 -3.86
N VAL A 37 2.05 -15.65 -4.85
CA VAL A 37 3.37 -15.05 -4.68
C VAL A 37 3.24 -13.56 -4.39
N SER A 38 3.86 -13.09 -3.30
CA SER A 38 3.91 -11.66 -2.99
C SER A 38 4.80 -10.91 -3.98
N PRO A 39 4.41 -9.68 -4.39
CA PRO A 39 5.33 -8.81 -5.12
C PRO A 39 6.48 -8.34 -4.21
N SER A 40 7.57 -7.94 -4.85
CA SER A 40 8.69 -7.22 -4.27
C SER A 40 8.43 -5.71 -4.29
N LEU A 41 9.22 -4.94 -3.51
CA LEU A 41 9.13 -3.47 -3.54
C LEU A 41 9.37 -2.87 -4.93
N GLY A 42 10.20 -3.52 -5.77
CA GLY A 42 10.47 -3.08 -7.13
C GLY A 42 9.28 -3.27 -8.07
N GLU A 43 8.59 -4.40 -7.96
CA GLU A 43 7.40 -4.69 -8.76
C GLU A 43 6.26 -3.74 -8.40
N ILE A 44 6.02 -3.49 -7.11
CA ILE A 44 5.02 -2.51 -6.67
C ILE A 44 5.39 -1.10 -7.15
N ALA A 45 6.65 -0.69 -7.01
CA ALA A 45 7.11 0.62 -7.44
C ALA A 45 6.87 0.83 -8.95
N ASN A 46 7.19 -0.16 -9.77
CA ASN A 46 6.99 -0.11 -11.21
C ASN A 46 5.50 -0.15 -11.57
N GLY A 47 4.72 -1.04 -10.96
CA GLY A 47 3.30 -1.21 -11.24
C GLY A 47 2.44 -0.02 -10.81
N CYS A 48 2.81 0.64 -9.72
CA CYS A 48 2.11 1.82 -9.23
C CYS A 48 2.77 3.15 -9.62
N TYR A 49 3.78 3.14 -10.50
CA TYR A 49 4.51 4.32 -10.98
C TYR A 49 5.00 5.25 -9.85
N MET A 50 5.62 4.67 -8.81
CA MET A 50 6.10 5.42 -7.65
C MET A 50 7.48 4.98 -7.18
N SER A 51 8.13 5.80 -6.35
CA SER A 51 9.42 5.45 -5.77
C SER A 51 9.29 4.33 -4.74
N ARG A 52 10.35 3.53 -4.56
CA ARG A 52 10.39 2.48 -3.52
C ARG A 52 10.16 3.03 -2.12
N SER A 53 10.64 4.24 -1.82
CA SER A 53 10.41 4.89 -0.53
C SER A 53 8.92 5.21 -0.29
N ASN A 54 8.19 5.61 -1.33
CA ASN A 54 6.74 5.79 -1.23
C ASN A 54 6.03 4.44 -1.05
N VAL A 55 6.47 3.39 -1.75
CA VAL A 55 5.94 2.03 -1.52
C VAL A 55 6.10 1.63 -0.05
N VAL A 56 7.31 1.75 0.51
CA VAL A 56 7.56 1.42 1.93
C VAL A 56 6.61 2.18 2.85
N ARG A 57 6.46 3.48 2.62
CA ARG A 57 5.54 4.33 3.40
C ARG A 57 4.09 3.86 3.32
N TYR A 58 3.60 3.47 2.15
CA TYR A 58 2.22 3.00 2.01
C TYR A 58 2.02 1.59 2.58
N LEU A 59 3.03 0.73 2.49
CA LEU A 59 3.03 -0.56 3.17
C LEU A 59 2.99 -0.41 4.69
N ASP A 60 3.73 0.53 5.28
CA ASP A 60 3.66 0.82 6.72
C ASP A 60 2.25 1.25 7.14
N ILE A 61 1.56 2.05 6.31
CA ILE A 61 0.19 2.49 6.59
C ILE A 61 -0.79 1.31 6.48
N LEU A 62 -0.68 0.49 5.44
CA LEU A 62 -1.54 -0.68 5.24
C LEU A 62 -1.37 -1.70 6.37
N GLU A 63 -0.12 -1.92 6.82
CA GLU A 63 0.22 -2.79 7.94
C GLU A 63 -0.34 -2.26 9.25
N ALA A 64 -0.12 -0.96 9.55
CA ALA A 64 -0.67 -0.33 10.75
C ALA A 64 -2.21 -0.31 10.80
N ARG A 65 -2.88 -0.36 9.64
CA ARG A 65 -4.34 -0.45 9.52
C ARG A 65 -4.86 -1.90 9.50
N GLY A 66 -3.98 -2.90 9.55
CA GLY A 66 -4.37 -4.31 9.58
C GLY A 66 -4.94 -4.83 8.25
N TYR A 67 -4.47 -4.28 7.12
CA TYR A 67 -4.76 -4.80 5.78
C TYR A 67 -3.72 -5.83 5.32
N ILE A 68 -2.48 -5.69 5.78
CA ILE A 68 -1.37 -6.58 5.44
C ILE A 68 -0.50 -6.84 6.66
N GLU A 69 0.32 -7.88 6.57
CA GLU A 69 1.49 -8.09 7.42
C GLU A 69 2.70 -8.36 6.54
N ARG A 70 3.90 -8.04 7.04
CA ARG A 70 5.15 -8.39 6.34
C ARG A 70 6.30 -8.59 7.30
N VAL A 71 7.30 -9.34 6.83
CA VAL A 71 8.61 -9.38 7.49
C VAL A 71 9.48 -8.29 6.87
N HIS A 72 9.83 -7.27 7.66
CA HIS A 72 10.69 -6.17 7.21
C HIS A 72 12.02 -6.70 6.66
N ASN A 73 12.49 -6.08 5.57
CA ASN A 73 13.74 -6.43 4.88
C ASN A 73 13.80 -7.84 4.28
N VAL A 74 12.70 -8.60 4.32
CA VAL A 74 12.58 -9.89 3.63
C VAL A 74 11.79 -9.71 2.35
N PRO A 75 12.36 -10.00 1.17
CA PRO A 75 11.62 -9.92 -0.10
C PRO A 75 10.41 -10.85 -0.10
N ARG A 76 9.34 -10.42 -0.77
CA ARG A 76 8.13 -11.23 -1.02
C ARG A 76 7.48 -11.81 0.26
N SER A 77 7.57 -11.09 1.36
CA SER A 77 7.01 -11.49 2.66
C SER A 77 5.61 -10.92 2.94
N ILE A 78 4.97 -10.23 1.99
CA ILE A 78 3.68 -9.57 2.21
C ILE A 78 2.55 -10.60 2.22
N ARG A 79 1.80 -10.59 3.32
CA ARG A 79 0.58 -11.36 3.54
C ARG A 79 -0.61 -10.41 3.59
N LEU A 80 -1.69 -10.76 2.90
CA LEU A 80 -2.97 -10.06 3.01
C LEU A 80 -3.68 -10.53 4.28
N ILE A 81 -4.24 -9.60 5.04
CA ILE A 81 -5.03 -9.87 6.23
C ILE A 81 -6.50 -9.90 5.82
N THR A 82 -7.15 -11.02 6.05
CA THR A 82 -8.57 -11.25 5.81
C THR A 82 -9.36 -11.12 7.12
N GLU A 83 -10.69 -11.05 7.04
CA GLU A 83 -11.53 -11.05 8.26
C GLU A 83 -11.30 -12.29 9.15
N GLN A 84 -10.84 -13.39 8.57
CA GLN A 84 -10.55 -14.65 9.29
C GLN A 84 -9.31 -14.54 10.19
N ASP A 85 -8.40 -13.60 9.89
CA ASP A 85 -7.18 -13.37 10.66
C ASP A 85 -7.43 -12.49 11.91
N ARG A 86 -8.65 -11.96 12.09
CA ARG A 86 -9.03 -11.04 13.17
C ARG A 86 -9.80 -11.72 14.32
N LEU A 87 -9.96 -13.04 14.26
CA LEU A 87 -10.67 -13.88 15.23
C LEU A 87 -9.68 -14.65 16.11
#